data_AF-A0A1B8ZPR9-F1
#
_entry.id   AF-A0A1B8ZPR9-F1
#
_cell.length_a   1.000
_cell.length_b   1.000
_cell.length_c   1.000
_cell.angle_alpha   90.00
_cell.angle_beta   90.00
_cell.angle_gamma   90.00
#
_symmetry.space_group_name_H-M   'P 1'
#
loop_
_entity.id
_entity.type
_entity.pdbx_description
1 polymer ?
#
loop_
_entity_poly.entity_id
_entity_poly.type
_entity_poly.pdbx_seq_one_letter_code
_entity_poly.pdbx_strand_id
1 'polypeptide(L)'
;MKTIVLSVCFLPGLFFTQNNSTGIDFSVPENSLYLKSIIDRNQFFGLESIVKSPGGIIYRFWNTRTCIEVSNINGTVKGKVVLAVKNQDNESYFRKSYELSHDQTENVFNIINQYDIDHFPTDSKIKGWIQGFDGNVIDIESNIDQHYIYKKYWTPGFQNIPESKIIMNITDDIEKATAVAALIKKFDSEIKAICYRFYGTAYSICKIMTKKEMRKLKKKKNRL
;
A
#
# COMPACT_ATOMS: atom_id res chain seq x y z
N MET A 1 -24.80 -25.00 -56.16
CA MET A 1 -24.59 -25.32 -54.73
C MET A 1 -23.66 -24.27 -54.15
N LYS A 2 -24.09 -23.51 -53.14
CA LYS A 2 -23.28 -22.48 -52.50
C LYS A 2 -22.51 -23.11 -51.34
N THR A 3 -21.20 -23.16 -51.45
CA THR A 3 -20.30 -23.62 -50.38
C THR A 3 -20.22 -22.54 -49.31
N ILE A 4 -20.74 -22.82 -48.12
CA ILE A 4 -20.54 -21.99 -46.93
C ILE A 4 -19.26 -22.49 -46.27
N VAL A 5 -18.22 -21.67 -46.27
CA VAL A 5 -16.99 -21.91 -45.51
C VAL A 5 -17.21 -21.31 -44.12
N LEU A 6 -17.45 -22.18 -43.13
CA LEU A 6 -17.53 -21.79 -41.73
C LEU A 6 -16.10 -21.75 -41.18
N SER A 7 -15.50 -20.55 -41.11
CA SER A 7 -14.23 -20.34 -40.43
C SER A 7 -14.50 -20.26 -38.92
N VAL A 8 -14.23 -21.34 -38.21
CA VAL A 8 -14.24 -21.36 -36.75
C VAL A 8 -12.88 -20.84 -36.29
N CYS A 9 -12.79 -19.54 -36.01
CA CYS A 9 -11.67 -18.98 -35.27
C CYS A 9 -11.78 -19.45 -33.81
N PHE A 10 -11.16 -20.58 -33.51
CA PHE A 10 -10.78 -20.92 -32.14
C PHE A 10 -9.78 -19.85 -31.67
N LEU A 11 -10.25 -18.87 -30.90
CA LEU A 11 -9.37 -18.08 -30.03
C LEU A 11 -8.88 -19.05 -28.95
N PRO A 12 -7.58 -19.38 -28.89
CA PRO A 12 -7.06 -20.11 -27.76
C PRO A 12 -7.04 -19.13 -26.59
N GLY A 13 -8.09 -19.18 -25.77
CA GLY A 13 -8.05 -18.74 -24.39
C GLY A 13 -7.05 -19.62 -23.66
N LEU A 14 -5.81 -19.14 -23.56
CA LEU A 14 -4.78 -19.67 -22.70
C LEU A 14 -4.00 -18.45 -22.19
N PHE A 15 -4.53 -17.81 -21.14
CA PHE A 15 -3.70 -17.07 -20.20
C PHE A 15 -2.78 -18.08 -19.50
N PHE A 16 -1.73 -18.50 -20.20
CA PHE A 16 -0.56 -19.02 -19.52
C PHE A 16 0.09 -17.82 -18.85
N THR A 17 -0.28 -17.56 -17.60
CA THR A 17 0.55 -16.79 -16.69
C THR A 17 1.85 -17.58 -16.54
N GLN A 18 2.85 -17.30 -17.37
CA GLN A 18 4.21 -17.71 -17.02
C GLN A 18 4.49 -17.10 -15.66
N ASN A 19 4.63 -17.96 -14.66
CA ASN A 19 4.88 -17.61 -13.28
C ASN A 19 6.33 -17.13 -13.13
N ASN A 20 6.71 -16.12 -13.90
CA ASN A 20 7.87 -15.30 -13.62
C ASN A 20 7.47 -14.44 -12.43
N SER A 21 7.63 -14.96 -11.22
CA SER A 21 7.30 -14.24 -9.98
C SER A 21 7.82 -12.81 -10.09
N THR A 22 6.93 -11.83 -10.28
CA THR A 22 7.32 -10.41 -10.36
C THR A 22 7.49 -9.83 -8.97
N GLY A 23 6.96 -10.49 -7.93
CA GLY A 23 7.10 -10.12 -6.53
C GLY A 23 8.11 -10.94 -5.73
N ILE A 24 7.99 -10.85 -4.41
CA ILE A 24 8.78 -11.63 -3.44
C ILE A 24 8.15 -13.00 -3.24
N ASP A 25 8.98 -14.05 -3.28
CA ASP A 25 8.57 -15.43 -3.04
C ASP A 25 8.68 -15.78 -1.56
N PHE A 26 7.55 -16.01 -0.90
CA PHE A 26 7.51 -16.35 0.54
C PHE A 26 7.82 -17.81 0.85
N SER A 27 7.95 -18.69 -0.15
CA SER A 27 8.41 -20.07 0.06
C SER A 27 9.90 -20.14 0.40
N VAL A 28 10.64 -19.08 0.06
CA VAL A 28 12.07 -18.92 0.32
C VAL A 28 12.30 -18.46 1.78
N PRO A 29 13.02 -19.22 2.63
CA PRO A 29 13.18 -18.91 4.05
C PRO A 29 13.77 -17.52 4.34
N GLU A 30 14.67 -17.04 3.49
CA GLU A 30 15.28 -15.70 3.58
C GLU A 30 14.23 -14.58 3.51
N ASN A 31 13.07 -14.83 2.90
CA ASN A 31 11.98 -13.87 2.75
C ASN A 31 10.99 -13.88 3.92
N SER A 32 11.18 -14.73 4.92
CA SER A 32 10.32 -14.82 6.12
C SER A 32 10.18 -13.48 6.87
N LEU A 33 11.20 -12.63 6.81
CA LEU A 33 11.17 -11.28 7.38
C LEU A 33 10.15 -10.36 6.70
N TYR A 34 9.93 -10.51 5.39
CA TYR A 34 8.91 -9.75 4.67
C TYR A 34 7.51 -10.11 5.15
N LEU A 35 7.24 -11.42 5.31
CA LEU A 35 5.94 -11.88 5.81
C LEU A 35 5.66 -11.36 7.22
N LYS A 36 6.66 -11.39 8.11
CA LYS A 36 6.55 -10.78 9.43
C LYS A 36 6.25 -9.28 9.33
N SER A 37 6.97 -8.54 8.47
CA SER A 37 6.75 -7.11 8.26
C SER A 37 5.32 -6.82 7.78
N ILE A 38 4.77 -7.62 6.87
CA ILE A 38 3.41 -7.49 6.37
C ILE A 38 2.39 -7.71 7.51
N ILE A 39 2.57 -8.75 8.33
CA ILE A 39 1.71 -9.02 9.48
C ILE A 39 1.75 -7.86 10.48
N ASP A 40 2.95 -7.40 10.85
CA ASP A 40 3.15 -6.29 11.79
C ASP A 40 2.53 -4.98 11.25
N ARG A 41 2.65 -4.74 9.93
CA ARG A 41 2.04 -3.57 9.27
C ARG A 41 0.52 -3.65 9.30
N ASN A 42 -0.05 -4.79 8.94
CA ASN A 42 -1.49 -5.02 9.00
C ASN A 42 -2.02 -4.81 10.42
N GLN A 43 -1.33 -5.33 11.43
CA GLN A 43 -1.67 -5.10 12.83
C GLN A 43 -1.59 -3.62 13.20
N PHE A 44 -0.55 -2.89 12.77
CA PHE A 44 -0.39 -1.46 13.05
C PHE A 44 -1.55 -0.62 12.49
N PHE A 45 -1.97 -0.90 11.26
CA PHE A 45 -3.06 -0.19 10.58
C PHE A 45 -4.46 -0.72 10.94
N GLY A 46 -4.54 -1.89 11.60
CA GLY A 46 -5.82 -2.53 11.91
C GLY A 46 -6.50 -3.12 10.68
N LEU A 47 -5.70 -3.66 9.76
CA LEU A 47 -6.14 -4.27 8.52
C LEU A 47 -6.06 -5.80 8.60
N GLU A 48 -6.99 -6.48 7.95
CA GLU A 48 -6.94 -7.92 7.79
C GLU A 48 -5.86 -8.32 6.76
N SER A 49 -5.37 -9.55 6.86
CA SER A 49 -4.41 -10.08 5.88
C SER A 49 -5.11 -10.39 4.57
N ILE A 50 -4.54 -9.95 3.45
CA ILE A 50 -5.01 -10.32 2.11
C ILE A 50 -4.21 -11.47 1.51
N VAL A 51 -3.26 -12.07 2.25
CA VAL A 51 -2.47 -13.20 1.77
C VAL A 51 -3.35 -14.42 1.44
N LYS A 52 -4.44 -14.60 2.19
CA LYS A 52 -5.42 -15.69 2.01
C LYS A 52 -6.83 -15.11 1.85
N SER A 53 -7.02 -14.30 0.80
CA SER A 53 -8.34 -13.74 0.46
C SER A 53 -9.22 -14.82 -0.21
N PRO A 54 -10.56 -14.86 0.02
CA PRO A 54 -11.45 -15.88 -0.53
C PRO A 54 -11.67 -15.82 -2.06
N GLY A 55 -11.12 -14.82 -2.76
CA GLY A 55 -11.22 -14.65 -4.22
C GLY A 55 -11.43 -13.20 -4.64
N GLY A 56 -11.35 -12.94 -5.95
CA GLY A 56 -11.42 -11.59 -6.51
C GLY A 56 -10.07 -10.86 -6.48
N ILE A 57 -10.13 -9.55 -6.66
CA ILE A 57 -8.94 -8.71 -6.83
C ILE A 57 -8.85 -7.72 -5.67
N ILE A 58 -7.72 -7.69 -4.99
CA ILE A 58 -7.41 -6.68 -3.97
C ILE A 58 -6.02 -6.12 -4.24
N TYR A 59 -5.90 -4.79 -4.25
CA TYR A 59 -4.62 -4.10 -4.27
C TYR A 59 -4.46 -3.25 -3.00
N ARG A 60 -3.23 -3.19 -2.50
CA ARG A 60 -2.83 -2.22 -1.48
C ARG A 60 -1.56 -1.48 -1.91
N PHE A 61 -1.63 -0.16 -1.85
CA PHE A 61 -0.48 0.73 -2.03
C PHE A 61 -0.10 1.33 -0.68
N TRP A 62 1.14 1.11 -0.29
CA TRP A 62 1.63 1.46 1.03
C TRP A 62 2.74 2.49 0.96
N ASN A 63 2.70 3.39 1.93
CA ASN A 63 3.87 4.11 2.41
C ASN A 63 3.88 4.05 3.95
N THR A 64 4.74 4.82 4.61
CA THR A 64 4.87 4.82 6.07
C THR A 64 3.62 5.32 6.81
N ARG A 65 2.77 6.11 6.14
CA ARG A 65 1.62 6.82 6.74
C ARG A 65 0.27 6.23 6.34
N THR A 66 0.18 5.65 5.15
CA THR A 66 -1.10 5.32 4.52
C THR A 66 -1.10 3.94 3.88
N CYS A 67 -2.27 3.31 3.90
CA CYS A 67 -2.65 2.21 3.02
C CYS A 67 -3.79 2.66 2.13
N ILE A 68 -3.60 2.64 0.81
CA ILE A 68 -4.70 2.79 -0.14
C ILE A 68 -5.09 1.37 -0.55
N GLU A 69 -6.28 0.92 -0.19
CA GLU A 69 -6.81 -0.40 -0.54
C GLU A 69 -7.94 -0.23 -1.54
N VAL A 70 -7.86 -0.93 -2.68
CA VAL A 70 -8.98 -1.07 -3.62
C VAL A 70 -9.25 -2.54 -3.86
N SER A 71 -10.52 -2.89 -4.03
CA SER A 71 -10.93 -4.26 -4.29
C SER A 71 -12.08 -4.33 -5.26
N ASN A 72 -12.10 -5.41 -6.03
CA ASN A 72 -13.23 -5.86 -6.81
C ASN A 72 -13.47 -7.33 -6.46
N ILE A 73 -14.48 -7.56 -5.62
CA ILE A 73 -14.84 -8.89 -5.15
C ILE A 73 -16.24 -9.17 -5.67
N ASN A 74 -16.37 -10.16 -6.57
CA ASN A 74 -17.63 -10.55 -7.19
C ASN A 74 -18.39 -9.37 -7.83
N GLY A 75 -17.66 -8.47 -8.51
CA GLY A 75 -18.22 -7.28 -9.16
C GLY A 75 -18.49 -6.10 -8.22
N THR A 76 -18.29 -6.27 -6.91
CA THR A 76 -18.42 -5.17 -5.95
C THR A 76 -17.10 -4.42 -5.81
N VAL A 77 -17.06 -3.22 -6.37
CA VAL A 77 -15.91 -2.31 -6.31
C VAL A 77 -15.94 -1.50 -5.02
N LYS A 78 -14.87 -1.57 -4.23
CA LYS A 78 -14.70 -0.78 -3.00
C LYS A 78 -13.28 -0.22 -2.91
N GLY A 79 -13.16 0.95 -2.33
CA GLY A 79 -11.87 1.58 -2.09
C GLY A 79 -11.86 2.30 -0.75
N LYS A 80 -10.71 2.33 -0.08
CA LYS A 80 -10.50 3.09 1.15
C LYS A 80 -9.06 3.54 1.31
N VAL A 81 -8.86 4.62 2.06
CA VAL A 81 -7.56 5.05 2.57
C VAL A 81 -7.53 4.86 4.07
N VAL A 82 -6.56 4.10 4.56
CA VAL A 82 -6.34 3.89 5.99
C VAL A 82 -5.09 4.63 6.44
N LEU A 83 -5.23 5.45 7.47
CA LEU A 83 -4.14 6.17 8.12
C LEU A 83 -4.02 5.71 9.57
N ALA A 84 -2.79 5.61 10.06
CA ALA A 84 -2.52 5.14 11.42
C ALA A 84 -1.29 5.79 12.04
N VAL A 85 -1.35 6.03 13.35
CA VAL A 85 -0.21 6.36 14.20
C VAL A 85 -0.26 5.59 15.50
N LYS A 86 0.91 5.36 16.10
CA LYS A 86 1.04 4.78 17.44
C LYS A 86 1.41 5.88 18.44
N ASN A 87 0.59 6.06 19.46
CA ASN A 87 0.90 6.93 20.58
C ASN A 87 2.09 6.36 21.37
N GLN A 88 3.08 7.19 21.69
CA GLN A 88 4.27 6.80 22.44
C GLN A 88 4.06 6.77 23.95
N ASP A 89 3.00 7.41 24.46
CA ASP A 89 2.77 7.49 25.90
C ASP A 89 2.13 6.21 26.48
N ASN A 90 1.29 5.53 25.70
CA ASN A 90 0.48 4.40 26.17
C ASN A 90 0.41 3.26 25.14
N GLU A 91 1.24 3.33 24.09
CA GLU A 91 1.31 2.37 23.00
C GLU A 91 -0.02 2.12 22.24
N SER A 92 -1.04 2.97 22.43
CA SER A 92 -2.34 2.85 21.76
C SER A 92 -2.26 3.35 20.31
N TYR A 93 -3.07 2.77 19.44
CA TYR A 93 -3.17 3.19 18.04
C TYR A 93 -4.28 4.22 17.83
N PHE A 94 -4.01 5.23 17.02
CA PHE A 94 -5.05 6.08 16.43
C PHE A 94 -5.11 5.78 14.94
N ARG A 95 -6.25 5.27 14.49
CA ARG A 95 -6.48 4.79 13.12
C ARG A 95 -7.74 5.42 12.55
N LYS A 96 -7.73 5.72 11.26
CA LYS A 96 -8.95 6.09 10.52
C LYS A 96 -8.96 5.45 9.15
N SER A 97 -10.15 5.00 8.76
CA SER A 97 -10.48 4.59 7.39
C SER A 97 -11.35 5.67 6.76
N TYR A 98 -11.05 6.01 5.51
CA TYR A 98 -11.82 6.92 4.69
C TYR A 98 -12.23 6.16 3.44
N GLU A 99 -13.52 5.90 3.29
CA GLU A 99 -14.04 5.26 2.08
C GLU A 99 -13.82 6.18 0.86
N LEU A 100 -13.37 5.59 -0.23
CA LEU A 100 -13.25 6.24 -1.52
C LEU A 100 -14.60 6.19 -2.22
N SER A 101 -14.89 7.22 -3.01
CA SER A 101 -16.02 7.16 -3.94
C SER A 101 -15.77 6.11 -5.02
N HIS A 102 -16.85 5.72 -5.72
CA HIS A 102 -16.76 4.79 -6.84
C HIS A 102 -15.80 5.30 -7.92
N ASP A 103 -15.96 6.55 -8.38
CA ASP A 103 -15.09 7.18 -9.39
C ASP A 103 -13.61 7.19 -8.98
N GLN A 104 -13.31 7.49 -7.71
CA GLN A 104 -11.93 7.44 -7.22
C GLN A 104 -11.37 6.01 -7.25
N THR A 105 -12.20 5.02 -6.90
CA THR A 105 -11.79 3.62 -6.91
C THR A 105 -11.58 3.12 -8.33
N GLU A 106 -12.46 3.45 -9.27
CA GLU A 106 -12.31 3.13 -10.69
C GLU A 106 -11.07 3.79 -11.30
N ASN A 107 -10.79 5.05 -10.95
CA ASN A 107 -9.58 5.73 -11.40
C ASN A 107 -8.30 5.01 -10.94
N VAL A 108 -8.28 4.47 -9.71
CA VAL A 108 -7.14 3.66 -9.25
C VAL A 108 -7.02 2.37 -10.07
N PHE A 109 -8.12 1.68 -10.38
CA PHE A 109 -8.08 0.51 -11.28
C PHE A 109 -7.60 0.86 -12.69
N ASN A 110 -8.01 2.01 -13.23
CA ASN A 110 -7.53 2.49 -14.52
C ASN A 110 -6.02 2.74 -14.51
N ILE A 111 -5.49 3.32 -13.43
CA ILE A 111 -4.05 3.53 -13.26
C ILE A 111 -3.32 2.18 -13.18
N ILE A 112 -3.84 1.21 -12.40
CA ILE A 112 -3.29 -0.15 -12.32
C ILE A 112 -3.15 -0.77 -13.70
N ASN A 113 -4.20 -0.70 -14.51
CA ASN A 113 -4.24 -1.26 -15.85
C ASN A 113 -3.33 -0.49 -16.83
N GLN A 114 -3.34 0.85 -16.76
CA GLN A 114 -2.54 1.71 -17.64
C GLN A 114 -1.04 1.46 -17.48
N TYR A 115 -0.57 1.27 -16.25
CA TYR A 115 0.84 1.03 -15.96
C TYR A 115 1.22 -0.45 -15.94
N ASP A 116 0.26 -1.36 -16.14
CA ASP A 116 0.46 -2.80 -16.10
C ASP A 116 1.21 -3.26 -14.84
N ILE A 117 0.73 -2.81 -13.68
CA ILE A 117 1.44 -2.93 -12.39
C ILE A 117 1.81 -4.38 -12.07
N ASP A 118 1.01 -5.36 -12.49
CA ASP A 118 1.22 -6.78 -12.20
C ASP A 118 2.48 -7.36 -12.88
N HIS A 119 2.83 -6.86 -14.07
CA HIS A 119 4.02 -7.30 -14.80
C HIS A 119 5.29 -6.56 -14.36
N PHE A 120 5.15 -5.44 -13.65
CA PHE A 120 6.31 -4.69 -13.17
C PHE A 120 7.03 -5.44 -12.03
N PRO A 121 8.33 -5.72 -12.12
CA PRO A 121 9.04 -6.50 -11.10
C PRO A 121 9.29 -5.69 -9.82
N THR A 122 9.54 -6.36 -8.69
CA THR A 122 10.06 -5.74 -7.46
C THR A 122 11.49 -5.22 -7.66
N ASP A 123 11.92 -4.26 -6.84
CA ASP A 123 13.24 -3.62 -6.95
C ASP A 123 14.43 -4.57 -7.08
N SER A 124 14.48 -5.66 -6.31
CA SER A 124 15.57 -6.65 -6.33
C SER A 124 15.72 -7.39 -7.67
N LYS A 125 14.71 -7.31 -8.53
CA LYS A 125 14.68 -7.90 -9.88
C LYS A 125 14.86 -6.86 -10.98
N ILE A 126 14.94 -5.57 -10.66
CA ILE A 126 15.18 -4.50 -11.62
C ILE A 126 16.69 -4.29 -11.79
N LYS A 127 17.17 -4.44 -13.02
CA LYS A 127 18.59 -4.24 -13.33
C LYS A 127 19.00 -2.79 -13.05
N GLY A 128 20.05 -2.61 -12.26
CA GLY A 128 20.58 -1.29 -11.92
C GLY A 128 19.87 -0.61 -10.75
N TRP A 129 18.93 -1.27 -10.08
CA TRP A 129 18.37 -0.76 -8.83
C TRP A 129 19.39 -0.88 -7.69
N ILE A 130 19.76 0.26 -7.10
CA ILE A 130 20.78 0.34 -6.06
C ILE A 130 20.12 0.38 -4.69
N GLN A 131 20.59 -0.48 -3.78
CA GLN A 131 20.15 -0.53 -2.38
C GLN A 131 21.07 0.31 -1.49
N GLY A 132 20.58 0.77 -0.33
CA GLY A 132 21.39 1.40 0.72
C GLY A 132 21.26 2.92 0.90
N PHE A 133 20.38 3.59 0.14
CA PHE A 133 20.01 4.98 0.44
C PHE A 133 19.03 5.03 1.62
N ASP A 134 19.14 6.02 2.50
CA ASP A 134 18.01 6.31 3.40
C ASP A 134 16.90 7.02 2.61
N GLY A 135 15.64 6.68 2.86
CA GLY A 135 14.56 7.21 2.04
C GLY A 135 13.20 6.55 2.24
N ASN A 136 12.30 6.84 1.31
CA ASN A 136 10.95 6.31 1.31
C ASN A 136 10.91 4.89 0.74
N VAL A 137 10.02 4.08 1.29
CA VAL A 137 9.68 2.76 0.75
C VAL A 137 8.26 2.83 0.22
N ILE A 138 8.07 2.39 -1.02
CA ILE A 138 6.76 2.14 -1.60
C ILE A 138 6.59 0.63 -1.67
N ASP A 139 5.51 0.13 -1.10
CA ASP A 139 5.16 -1.28 -1.22
C ASP A 139 3.82 -1.43 -1.93
N ILE A 140 3.74 -2.42 -2.81
CA ILE A 140 2.54 -2.78 -3.53
C ILE A 140 2.23 -4.24 -3.19
N GLU A 141 1.03 -4.47 -2.66
CA GLU A 141 0.49 -5.80 -2.48
C GLU A 141 -0.67 -6.00 -3.44
N SER A 142 -0.74 -7.17 -4.05
CA SER A 142 -1.93 -7.64 -4.75
C SER A 142 -2.29 -9.05 -4.30
N ASN A 143 -3.59 -9.33 -4.23
CA ASN A 143 -4.11 -10.68 -4.23
C ASN A 143 -5.13 -10.78 -5.35
N ILE A 144 -4.81 -11.57 -6.37
CA ILE A 144 -5.64 -11.77 -7.55
C ILE A 144 -6.01 -13.25 -7.56
N ASP A 145 -7.28 -13.55 -7.26
CA ASP A 145 -7.80 -14.91 -7.22
C ASP A 145 -6.90 -15.88 -6.44
N GLN A 146 -6.56 -15.48 -5.21
CA GLN A 146 -5.71 -16.23 -4.27
C GLN A 146 -4.21 -16.22 -4.60
N HIS A 147 -3.78 -15.53 -5.64
CA HIS A 147 -2.37 -15.33 -5.96
C HIS A 147 -1.88 -14.04 -5.32
N TYR A 148 -1.20 -14.18 -4.19
CA TYR A 148 -0.62 -13.06 -3.48
C TYR A 148 0.74 -12.67 -4.06
N ILE A 149 0.91 -11.39 -4.37
CA ILE A 149 2.16 -10.81 -4.86
C ILE A 149 2.49 -9.61 -3.97
N TYR A 150 3.72 -9.57 -3.48
CA TYR A 150 4.26 -8.43 -2.76
C TYR A 150 5.45 -7.87 -3.52
N LYS A 151 5.46 -6.56 -3.74
CA LYS A 151 6.54 -5.83 -4.42
C LYS A 151 6.97 -4.68 -3.53
N LYS A 152 8.27 -4.47 -3.47
CA LYS A 152 8.91 -3.41 -2.71
C LYS A 152 9.77 -2.57 -3.63
N TYR A 153 9.75 -1.26 -3.39
CA TYR A 153 10.54 -0.29 -4.11
C TYR A 153 11.24 0.62 -3.11
N TRP A 154 12.51 0.33 -2.87
CA TRP A 154 13.33 1.11 -1.97
C TRP A 154 13.82 2.40 -2.65
N THR A 155 13.36 3.54 -2.13
CA THR A 155 13.86 4.89 -2.44
C THR A 155 13.89 5.18 -3.97
N PRO A 156 12.78 5.02 -4.70
CA PRO A 156 12.76 5.16 -6.16
C PRO A 156 13.21 6.56 -6.64
N GLY A 157 12.95 7.61 -5.86
CA GLY A 157 13.33 8.99 -6.21
C GLY A 157 14.84 9.24 -6.31
N PHE A 158 15.69 8.34 -5.80
CA PHE A 158 17.15 8.44 -5.92
C PHE A 158 17.73 7.48 -6.96
N GLN A 159 16.91 6.65 -7.59
CA GLN A 159 17.36 5.75 -8.65
C GLN A 159 17.42 6.51 -9.98
N ASN A 160 18.52 6.36 -10.72
CA ASN A 160 18.70 6.99 -12.03
C ASN A 160 18.42 6.00 -13.18
N ILE A 161 17.25 5.35 -13.15
CA ILE A 161 16.81 4.39 -14.17
C ILE A 161 15.35 4.68 -14.57
N PRO A 162 14.91 4.36 -15.80
CA PRO A 162 13.53 4.64 -16.25
C PRO A 162 12.45 4.03 -15.36
N GLU A 163 12.69 2.83 -14.85
CA GLU A 163 11.79 2.04 -14.02
C GLU A 163 11.39 2.79 -12.74
N SER A 164 12.30 3.54 -12.13
CA SER A 164 12.01 4.29 -10.91
C SER A 164 11.04 5.44 -11.13
N LYS A 165 11.12 6.11 -12.29
CA LYS A 165 10.19 7.17 -12.69
C LYS A 165 8.78 6.62 -12.89
N ILE A 166 8.66 5.39 -13.43
CA ILE A 166 7.37 4.72 -13.58
C ILE A 166 6.73 4.48 -12.21
N ILE A 167 7.48 3.93 -11.25
CA ILE A 167 6.99 3.71 -9.87
C ILE A 167 6.57 5.02 -9.19
N MET A 168 7.34 6.10 -9.39
CA MET A 168 6.96 7.42 -8.89
C MET A 168 5.65 7.91 -9.50
N ASN A 169 5.50 7.82 -10.83
CA ASN A 169 4.30 8.26 -11.52
C ASN A 169 3.06 7.47 -11.07
N ILE A 170 3.17 6.14 -10.96
CA ILE A 170 2.11 5.28 -10.42
C ILE A 170 1.66 5.79 -9.05
N THR A 171 2.63 6.02 -8.15
CA THR A 171 2.35 6.45 -6.78
C THR A 171 1.68 7.82 -6.77
N ASP A 172 2.24 8.79 -7.50
CA ASP A 172 1.70 10.15 -7.59
C ASP A 172 0.29 10.18 -8.17
N ASP A 173 0.02 9.38 -9.21
CA ASP A 173 -1.29 9.32 -9.85
C ASP A 173 -2.34 8.68 -8.93
N ILE A 174 -1.98 7.62 -8.20
CA ILE A 174 -2.87 7.00 -7.20
C ILE A 174 -3.14 7.95 -6.03
N GLU A 175 -2.12 8.63 -5.52
CA GLU A 175 -2.26 9.60 -4.43
C GLU A 175 -3.16 10.78 -4.82
N LYS A 176 -3.05 11.26 -6.08
CA LYS A 176 -3.95 12.28 -6.64
C LYS A 176 -5.37 11.75 -6.80
N ALA A 177 -5.55 10.57 -7.39
CA ALA A 177 -6.87 9.96 -7.61
C ALA A 177 -7.65 9.77 -6.29
N THR A 178 -6.94 9.46 -5.21
CA THR A 178 -7.52 9.24 -3.88
C THR A 178 -7.58 10.48 -3.01
N ALA A 179 -7.03 11.62 -3.48
CA ALA A 179 -6.88 12.85 -2.72
C ALA A 179 -6.20 12.64 -1.34
N VAL A 180 -5.22 11.73 -1.28
CA VAL A 180 -4.61 11.28 -0.01
C VAL A 180 -4.05 12.44 0.81
N ALA A 181 -3.49 13.46 0.15
CA ALA A 181 -2.89 14.62 0.81
C ALA A 181 -3.92 15.41 1.65
N ALA A 182 -5.17 15.51 1.19
CA ALA A 182 -6.23 16.15 1.96
C ALA A 182 -6.64 15.31 3.18
N LEU A 183 -6.68 13.98 3.01
CA LEU A 183 -6.97 13.03 4.09
C LEU A 183 -5.88 13.02 5.17
N ILE A 184 -4.61 13.12 4.78
CA ILE A 184 -3.48 13.26 5.71
C ILE A 184 -3.64 14.53 6.54
N LYS A 185 -3.89 15.69 5.92
CA LYS A 185 -4.11 16.95 6.65
C LYS A 185 -5.26 16.84 7.66
N LYS A 186 -6.38 16.23 7.25
CA LYS A 186 -7.53 15.99 8.12
C LYS A 186 -7.15 15.08 9.29
N PHE A 187 -6.52 13.94 9.01
CA PHE A 187 -6.08 12.99 10.02
C PHE A 187 -5.11 13.62 11.04
N ASP A 188 -4.10 14.35 10.56
CA ASP A 188 -3.09 15.01 11.41
C ASP A 188 -3.73 16.01 12.39
N SER A 189 -4.77 16.73 11.95
CA SER A 189 -5.51 17.69 12.79
C SER A 189 -6.27 17.02 13.95
N GLU A 190 -6.61 15.74 13.81
CA GLU A 190 -7.40 14.98 14.77
C GLU A 190 -6.53 14.16 15.74
N ILE A 191 -5.23 14.01 15.46
CA ILE A 191 -4.30 13.32 16.35
C ILE A 191 -4.23 14.07 17.69
N LYS A 192 -4.72 13.44 18.76
CA LYS A 192 -4.68 14.03 20.11
C LYS A 192 -3.40 13.69 20.87
N ALA A 193 -2.66 12.67 20.43
CA ALA A 193 -1.39 12.28 21.04
C ALA A 193 -0.37 13.43 20.96
N ILE A 194 0.43 13.57 22.01
CA ILE A 194 1.51 14.57 22.04
C ILE A 194 2.70 14.04 21.25
N CYS A 195 3.16 12.84 21.60
CA CYS A 195 4.20 12.13 20.90
C CYS A 195 3.62 10.87 20.24
N TYR A 196 3.84 10.72 18.95
CA TYR A 196 3.38 9.58 18.17
C TYR A 196 4.38 9.22 17.08
N ARG A 197 4.29 8.00 16.55
CA ARG A 197 5.11 7.55 15.42
C ARG A 197 4.27 6.92 14.33
N PHE A 198 4.78 6.97 13.11
CA PHE A 198 4.23 6.26 11.97
C PHE A 198 4.78 4.82 11.93
N TYR A 199 4.23 4.00 11.04
CA TYR A 199 4.73 2.65 10.86
C TYR A 199 6.14 2.67 10.24
N GLY A 200 7.02 1.80 10.72
CA GLY A 200 8.36 1.63 10.14
C GLY A 200 9.31 2.80 10.35
N THR A 201 8.93 3.86 11.07
CA THR A 201 9.81 5.02 11.30
C THR A 201 10.64 4.84 12.58
N ALA A 202 11.93 5.20 12.50
CA ALA A 202 12.85 5.21 13.65
C ALA A 202 12.72 6.48 14.53
N TYR A 203 11.86 7.43 14.15
CA TYR A 203 11.62 8.67 14.86
C TYR A 203 10.16 8.80 15.32
N SER A 204 9.96 9.69 16.29
CA SER A 204 8.65 10.10 16.80
C SER A 204 8.41 11.58 16.52
N ILE A 205 7.17 11.94 16.25
CA ILE A 205 6.70 13.31 16.13
C ILE A 205 6.12 13.72 17.46
N CYS A 206 6.64 14.80 18.04
CA CYS A 206 6.15 15.37 19.29
C CYS A 206 5.64 16.80 19.06
N LYS A 207 4.44 17.10 19.53
CA LYS A 207 3.91 18.47 19.54
C LYS A 207 4.75 19.33 20.48
N ILE A 208 5.16 20.50 20.00
CA ILE A 208 5.85 21.49 20.84
C ILE A 208 4.83 22.06 21.83
N MET A 209 5.13 21.96 23.13
CA MET A 209 4.27 22.43 24.21
C MET A 209 5.01 23.45 25.07
N THR A 210 4.30 24.48 25.52
CA THR A 210 4.81 25.42 26.51
C THR A 210 4.95 24.74 27.89
N LYS A 211 5.81 25.30 28.76
CA LYS A 211 5.95 24.82 30.15
C LYS A 211 4.61 24.76 30.90
N LYS A 212 3.71 25.72 30.63
CA LYS A 212 2.38 25.79 31.26
C LYS A 212 1.49 24.61 30.83
N GLU A 213 1.50 24.27 29.54
CA GLU A 213 0.73 23.15 29.00
C GLU A 213 1.29 21.81 29.49
N MET A 214 2.61 21.65 29.52
CA MET A 214 3.27 20.47 30.09
C MET A 214 2.90 20.25 31.56
N ARG A 215 2.88 21.33 32.37
CA ARG A 215 2.46 21.26 33.78
C ARG A 215 0.99 20.86 33.93
N LYS A 216 0.09 21.41 33.09
CA LYS A 216 -1.33 21.01 33.08
C LYS A 216 -1.50 19.53 32.73
N LEU A 217 -0.76 19.05 31.73
CA LEU A 217 -0.82 17.66 31.31
C LEU A 217 -0.35 16.69 32.41
N LYS A 218 0.79 16.99 33.05
CA LYS A 218 1.30 16.19 34.18
C LYS A 218 0.29 16.11 35.32
N LYS A 219 -0.36 17.23 35.67
CA LYS A 219 -1.44 17.25 36.68
C LYS A 219 -2.64 16.40 36.27
N LYS A 220 -2.98 16.34 34.98
CA LYS A 220 -4.09 15.51 34.47
C LYS A 220 -3.73 14.01 34.50
N LYS A 221 -2.50 13.64 34.12
CA LYS A 221 -2.02 12.25 34.19
C LYS A 221 -1.97 11.73 35.63
N ASN A 222 -1.55 12.53 36.60
CA ASN A 222 -1.47 12.11 38.01
C ASN A 222 -2.84 12.02 38.73
N ARG A 223 -3.94 12.36 38.06
CA ARG A 223 -5.31 12.30 38.61
C ARG A 223 -6.13 11.13 38.05
N LEU A 224 -5.58 10.42 37.07
CA LEU A 224 -6.11 9.19 36.49
C LEU A 224 -5.35 8.01 37.09
#